data_AF-A0A1Y2M900-F1
#
_entry.id   AF-A0A1Y2M900-F1
#
_cell.length_a   1.000
_cell.length_b   1.000
_cell.length_c   1.000
_cell.angle_alpha   90.00
_cell.angle_beta   90.00
_cell.angle_gamma   90.00
#
_symmetry.space_group_name_H-M   'P 1'
#
loop_
_entity.id
_entity.type
_entity.pdbx_description
1 polymer ?
#
loop_
_entity_poly.entity_id
_entity_poly.type
_entity_poly.pdbx_seq_one_letter_code
_entity_poly.pdbx_strand_id
1 'polypeptide(L)'
;MLYAAMIAIDLYYSNIAAKRQKARELHKVCIKLLNQREQMSLVGCDRLCDLQAMFLVEVFAQYCAQRCFKTLSPRFDSMLEKLLSIRGVSPAVIYNVPSPSSMPEDSIEDCWVQWAKASARQHLLLSCFILEAQQYTLLARDRESTLQTMSDSLPFPINESWWGAETASEWSLIAQDQRGMPTTTCEALQPQLRGRYDTFQSAVLIAAQYGNSNSFGFNSGMAIEGLLSNSWTIQLQLLTTKLAQLLPMRALLAVSGETWIFGTKLTSEDECSALRSSLRTWLDQLWSCSDDSDENSAAEALHISISILELSLEADTRLSLGLGNELGVFFAALVLWAATAAAHSRSCVPKIPFGPLLPPHRNTSTTSQPVDSSYTATLTTYHQSVHGLMGLEGTLCAPFHRRGSVPYQEIISNTTRFLQNAAEDIATFNLTACDIGSTSVLLWAKIHLRGSFRNGQQPTNTSADASDQLNGEVINEAIGQIERMLDHGWEGWDI
;
A
#
# COMPACT_ATOMS: atom_id res chain seq x y z
N MET A 1 30.02 0.34 10.85
CA MET A 1 28.98 1.00 10.03
C MET A 1 27.74 0.11 9.91
N LEU A 2 27.86 -1.10 9.34
CA LEU A 2 26.74 -2.05 9.23
C LEU A 2 25.98 -2.24 10.55
N TYR A 3 26.67 -2.57 11.65
CA TYR A 3 26.03 -2.70 12.97
C TYR A 3 25.28 -1.43 13.41
N ALA A 4 25.82 -0.23 13.12
CA ALA A 4 25.15 1.02 13.47
C ALA A 4 23.87 1.24 12.64
N ALA A 5 23.87 0.84 11.36
CA ALA A 5 22.67 0.87 10.51
C ALA A 5 21.61 -0.14 10.99
N MET A 6 22.02 -1.37 11.35
CA MET A 6 21.14 -2.38 11.92
C MET A 6 20.51 -1.90 13.25
N ILE A 7 21.32 -1.35 14.16
CA ILE A 7 20.85 -0.80 15.43
C ILE A 7 19.92 0.40 15.18
N ALA A 8 20.19 1.25 14.19
CA ALA A 8 19.30 2.36 13.86
C ALA A 8 17.91 1.87 13.47
N ILE A 9 17.80 0.84 12.62
CA ILE A 9 16.51 0.25 12.24
C ILE A 9 15.80 -0.34 13.48
N ASP A 10 16.49 -1.15 14.28
CA ASP A 10 15.92 -1.74 15.50
C ASP A 10 15.39 -0.66 16.47
N LEU A 11 16.20 0.37 16.73
CA LEU A 11 15.83 1.47 17.60
C LEU A 11 14.64 2.28 17.07
N TYR A 12 14.44 2.36 15.75
CA TYR A 12 13.29 3.02 15.14
C TYR A 12 11.97 2.27 15.43
N TYR A 13 12.01 0.94 15.43
CA TYR A 13 10.85 0.10 15.76
C TYR A 13 10.60 -0.06 17.27
N SER A 14 11.38 0.64 18.08
CA SER A 14 11.12 0.74 19.52
C SER A 14 10.01 1.76 19.81
N ASN A 15 9.11 1.41 20.74
CA ASN A 15 8.04 2.32 21.18
C ASN A 15 8.57 3.51 22.00
N ILE A 16 9.84 3.47 22.40
CA ILE A 16 10.44 4.51 23.24
C ILE A 16 10.92 5.66 22.36
N ALA A 17 10.30 6.83 22.55
CA ALA A 17 10.66 8.10 21.90
C ALA A 17 12.17 8.36 21.81
N ALA A 18 12.87 8.25 22.94
CA ALA A 18 14.30 8.49 23.03
C ALA A 18 15.12 7.52 22.15
N LYS A 19 14.68 6.26 22.00
CA LYS A 19 15.33 5.28 21.13
C LYS A 19 15.15 5.65 19.65
N ARG A 20 13.95 6.08 19.24
CA ARG A 20 13.70 6.57 17.86
C ARG A 20 14.52 7.82 17.53
N GLN A 21 14.67 8.73 18.48
CA GLN A 21 15.59 9.86 18.31
C GLN A 21 17.04 9.38 18.13
N LYS A 22 17.48 8.40 18.94
CA LYS A 22 18.82 7.83 18.81
C LYS A 22 19.05 7.12 17.48
N ALA A 23 18.04 6.45 16.95
CA ALA A 23 18.07 5.85 15.62
C ALA A 23 18.44 6.87 14.53
N ARG A 24 17.80 8.05 14.58
CA ARG A 24 18.09 9.16 13.63
C ARG A 24 19.51 9.71 13.78
N GLU A 25 20.01 9.83 15.01
CA GLU A 25 21.41 10.22 15.23
C GLU A 25 22.38 9.23 14.60
N LEU A 26 22.15 7.92 14.81
CA LEU A 26 22.96 6.87 14.21
C LEU A 26 22.89 6.88 12.69
N HIS A 27 21.71 7.10 12.11
CA HIS A 27 21.53 7.25 10.66
C HIS A 27 22.36 8.41 10.11
N LYS A 28 22.30 9.59 10.73
CA LYS A 28 23.13 10.76 10.36
C LYS A 28 24.62 10.45 10.43
N VAL A 29 25.06 9.71 11.45
CA VAL A 29 26.46 9.28 11.58
C VAL A 29 26.83 8.31 10.46
N CYS A 30 25.97 7.34 10.12
CA CYS A 30 26.21 6.40 9.02
C CYS A 30 26.35 7.13 7.67
N ILE A 31 25.49 8.10 7.37
CA ILE A 31 25.59 8.91 6.15
C ILE A 31 26.94 9.66 6.11
N LYS A 32 27.34 10.30 7.21
CA LYS A 32 28.64 11.01 7.27
C LYS A 32 29.82 10.08 7.01
N LEU A 33 29.82 8.89 7.62
CA LEU A 33 30.88 7.89 7.43
C LEU A 33 30.91 7.35 6.00
N LEU A 34 29.74 7.12 5.38
CA LEU A 34 29.67 6.74 3.96
C LEU A 34 30.23 7.82 3.05
N ASN A 35 29.88 9.10 3.28
CA ASN A 35 30.42 10.24 2.51
C ASN A 35 31.94 10.34 2.64
N GLN A 36 32.48 10.19 3.85
CA GLN A 36 33.93 10.21 4.08
C GLN A 36 34.63 9.08 3.33
N ARG A 37 34.04 7.88 3.34
CA ARG A 37 34.64 6.71 2.68
C ARG A 37 34.66 6.83 1.16
N GLU A 38 33.61 7.39 0.58
CA GLU A 38 33.54 7.68 -0.85
C GLU A 38 34.61 8.69 -1.28
N GLN A 39 34.82 9.76 -0.50
CA GLN A 39 35.84 10.78 -0.77
C GLN A 39 37.27 10.25 -0.67
N MET A 40 37.53 9.27 0.19
CA MET A 40 38.88 8.73 0.38
C MET A 40 39.35 7.80 -0.77
N SER A 41 38.51 7.55 -1.79
CA SER A 41 38.81 6.64 -2.92
C SER A 41 39.45 5.32 -2.46
N LEU A 42 39.05 4.84 -1.28
CA LEU A 42 39.62 3.64 -0.69
C LEU A 42 39.19 2.44 -1.52
N VAL A 43 40.18 1.76 -2.11
CA VAL A 43 40.05 0.43 -2.71
C VAL A 43 39.32 -0.47 -1.70
N GLY A 44 38.05 -0.80 -1.95
CA GLY A 44 37.24 -1.64 -1.05
C GLY A 44 35.87 -1.10 -0.64
N CYS A 45 35.23 -0.22 -1.42
CA CYS A 45 33.80 0.09 -1.28
C CYS A 45 32.86 -1.05 -1.76
N ASP A 46 33.42 -2.14 -2.28
CA ASP A 46 32.66 -3.29 -2.80
C ASP A 46 32.57 -4.45 -1.79
N ARG A 47 32.96 -4.21 -0.53
CA ARG A 47 32.74 -5.19 0.54
C ARG A 47 31.25 -5.34 0.78
N LEU A 48 30.79 -6.58 0.89
CA LEU A 48 29.37 -6.89 1.11
C LEU A 48 28.75 -6.11 2.29
N CYS A 49 29.49 -5.98 3.41
CA CYS A 49 29.00 -5.26 4.59
C CYS A 49 28.79 -3.75 4.35
N ASP A 50 29.49 -3.16 3.39
CA ASP A 50 29.31 -1.76 3.02
C ASP A 50 28.07 -1.59 2.14
N LEU A 51 27.87 -2.49 1.18
CA LEU A 51 26.67 -2.53 0.35
C LEU A 51 25.42 -2.76 1.22
N GLN A 52 25.49 -3.71 2.16
CA GLN A 52 24.42 -3.94 3.15
C GLN A 52 24.14 -2.68 3.99
N ALA A 53 25.19 -2.01 4.46
CA ALA A 53 25.03 -0.78 5.24
C ALA A 53 24.43 0.37 4.41
N MET A 54 24.83 0.52 3.14
CA MET A 54 24.24 1.50 2.21
C MET A 54 22.75 1.22 2.00
N PHE A 55 22.38 -0.05 1.74
CA PHE A 55 20.98 -0.47 1.63
C PHE A 55 20.17 -0.12 2.88
N LEU A 56 20.64 -0.51 4.08
CA LEU A 56 19.90 -0.22 5.33
C LEU A 56 19.78 1.29 5.62
N VAL A 57 20.80 2.08 5.28
CA VAL A 57 20.76 3.54 5.39
C VAL A 57 19.74 4.13 4.41
N GLU A 58 19.62 3.58 3.20
CA GLU A 58 18.62 3.98 2.22
C GLU A 58 17.21 3.64 2.70
N VAL A 59 16.97 2.39 3.13
CA VAL A 59 15.69 1.97 3.72
C VAL A 59 15.26 2.90 4.85
N PHE A 60 16.19 3.22 5.76
CA PHE A 60 15.92 4.17 6.84
C PHE A 60 15.62 5.57 6.30
N ALA A 61 16.33 6.03 5.27
CA ALA A 61 16.09 7.34 4.67
C ALA A 61 14.68 7.44 4.04
N GLN A 62 14.20 6.36 3.42
CA GLN A 62 12.91 6.36 2.73
C GLN A 62 11.72 6.26 3.69
N TYR A 63 11.81 5.43 4.73
CA TYR A 63 10.65 5.15 5.61
C TYR A 63 10.74 5.75 7.02
N CYS A 64 11.94 6.03 7.50
CA CYS A 64 12.18 6.36 8.92
C CYS A 64 12.71 7.78 9.14
N ALA A 65 13.25 8.42 8.10
CA ALA A 65 13.86 9.74 8.24
C ALA A 65 12.82 10.86 8.33
N GLN A 66 13.29 12.02 8.80
CA GLN A 66 12.52 13.27 8.84
C GLN A 66 12.30 13.89 7.46
N ARG A 67 12.94 13.35 6.42
CA ARG A 67 12.80 13.83 5.05
C ARG A 67 12.61 12.65 4.11
N CYS A 68 11.46 12.58 3.48
CA CYS A 68 11.12 11.69 2.38
C CYS A 68 11.76 12.29 1.12
N PHE A 69 12.85 11.67 0.68
CA PHE A 69 13.48 12.06 -0.58
C PHE A 69 12.60 11.66 -1.75
N LYS A 70 12.55 12.41 -2.85
CA LYS A 70 11.70 12.03 -4.00
C LYS A 70 12.21 10.81 -4.76
N THR A 71 13.50 10.55 -4.66
CA THR A 71 14.19 9.49 -5.38
C THR A 71 15.07 8.72 -4.41
N LEU A 72 15.52 7.54 -4.85
CA LEU A 72 16.61 6.85 -4.19
C LEU A 72 17.89 7.69 -4.30
N SER A 73 18.83 7.51 -3.38
CA SER A 73 20.06 8.28 -3.41
C SER A 73 20.96 7.85 -4.58
N PRO A 74 21.72 8.78 -5.21
CA PRO A 74 22.68 8.41 -6.28
C PRO A 74 23.71 7.36 -5.85
N ARG A 75 24.00 7.29 -4.54
CA ARG A 75 24.86 6.25 -3.96
C ARG A 75 24.19 4.88 -4.04
N PHE A 76 22.89 4.81 -3.75
CA PHE A 76 22.11 3.59 -3.90
C PHE A 76 22.11 3.13 -5.36
N ASP A 77 21.90 4.03 -6.31
CA ASP A 77 21.93 3.70 -7.74
C ASP A 77 23.30 3.14 -8.15
N SER A 78 24.39 3.79 -7.72
CA SER A 78 25.75 3.30 -7.98
C SER A 78 26.00 1.92 -7.35
N MET A 79 25.51 1.68 -6.13
CA MET A 79 25.58 0.38 -5.47
C MET A 79 24.79 -0.69 -6.25
N LEU A 80 23.61 -0.34 -6.75
CA LEU A 80 22.75 -1.23 -7.50
C LEU A 80 23.37 -1.61 -8.84
N GLU A 81 23.89 -0.64 -9.60
CA GLU A 81 24.64 -0.87 -10.83
C GLU A 81 25.82 -1.83 -10.61
N LYS A 82 26.54 -1.67 -9.49
CA LYS A 82 27.61 -2.61 -9.13
C LYS A 82 27.06 -4.01 -8.85
N LEU A 83 25.98 -4.15 -8.09
CA LEU A 83 25.36 -5.45 -7.83
C LEU A 83 24.89 -6.13 -9.12
N LEU A 84 24.34 -5.36 -10.05
CA LEU A 84 23.96 -5.82 -11.39
C LEU A 84 25.18 -6.23 -12.22
N SER A 85 26.30 -5.49 -12.16
CA SER A 85 27.54 -5.85 -12.86
C SER A 85 28.14 -7.18 -12.34
N ILE A 86 27.87 -7.53 -11.09
CA ILE A 86 28.28 -8.80 -10.46
C ILE A 86 27.37 -9.96 -10.91
N ARG A 87 26.39 -9.75 -11.81
CA ARG A 87 25.58 -10.80 -12.49
C ARG A 87 26.38 -11.97 -13.06
N GLY A 88 27.69 -11.84 -13.22
CA GLY A 88 28.61 -12.94 -13.51
C GLY A 88 28.67 -14.06 -12.46
N VAL A 89 28.05 -13.92 -11.28
CA VAL A 89 27.78 -15.09 -10.43
C VAL A 89 26.69 -15.92 -11.09
N SER A 90 27.11 -16.83 -11.96
CA SER A 90 26.22 -17.79 -12.62
C SER A 90 25.29 -18.40 -11.57
N PRO A 91 23.97 -18.55 -11.85
CA PRO A 91 23.07 -19.34 -11.02
C PRO A 91 23.68 -20.68 -10.61
N ALA A 92 24.54 -21.24 -11.47
CA ALA A 92 25.37 -22.41 -11.18
C ALA A 92 26.11 -22.35 -9.83
N VAL A 93 26.64 -21.20 -9.40
CA VAL A 93 27.37 -21.07 -8.12
C VAL A 93 26.44 -21.21 -6.92
N ILE A 94 25.17 -20.81 -7.07
CA ILE A 94 24.19 -20.85 -5.98
C ILE A 94 23.46 -22.21 -5.95
N TYR A 95 23.13 -22.76 -7.12
CA TYR A 95 22.29 -23.97 -7.23
C TYR A 95 23.07 -25.27 -7.50
N ASN A 96 24.30 -25.23 -8.02
CA ASN A 96 25.10 -26.46 -8.24
C ASN A 96 25.86 -26.83 -6.97
N VAL A 97 25.13 -27.27 -5.96
CA VAL A 97 25.70 -27.73 -4.70
C VAL A 97 26.23 -29.16 -4.86
N PRO A 98 27.52 -29.42 -4.55
CA PRO A 98 28.09 -30.77 -4.62
C PRO A 98 27.47 -31.69 -3.56
N SER A 99 27.39 -32.99 -3.87
CA SER A 99 26.92 -34.00 -2.91
C SER A 99 27.98 -34.21 -1.82
N PRO A 100 27.62 -34.32 -0.53
CA PRO A 100 28.60 -34.47 0.54
C PRO A 100 29.34 -35.82 0.44
N SER A 101 28.72 -36.82 -0.20
CA SER A 101 29.36 -38.12 -0.49
C SER A 101 30.37 -38.09 -1.64
N SER A 102 30.43 -36.99 -2.41
CA SER A 102 31.23 -36.90 -3.64
C SER A 102 32.52 -36.09 -3.51
N MET A 103 32.72 -35.40 -2.39
CA MET A 103 33.79 -34.43 -2.21
C MET A 103 34.43 -34.56 -0.81
N PRO A 104 35.72 -34.21 -0.66
CA PRO A 104 36.35 -34.04 0.66
C PRO A 104 35.65 -32.95 1.48
N GLU A 105 35.64 -33.09 2.81
CA GLU A 105 34.98 -32.16 3.74
C GLU A 105 35.48 -30.72 3.60
N ASP A 106 36.80 -30.50 3.51
CA ASP A 106 37.41 -29.18 3.29
C ASP A 106 36.90 -28.50 2.02
N SER A 107 36.63 -29.28 0.96
CA SER A 107 36.10 -28.73 -0.30
C SER A 107 34.63 -28.31 -0.19
N ILE A 108 33.86 -28.98 0.68
CA ILE A 108 32.45 -28.64 0.94
C ILE A 108 32.38 -27.33 1.74
N GLU A 109 33.27 -27.15 2.72
CA GLU A 109 33.36 -25.90 3.50
C GLU A 109 33.70 -24.70 2.61
N ASP A 110 34.71 -24.83 1.73
CA ASP A 110 35.06 -23.79 0.76
C ASP A 110 33.87 -23.44 -0.16
N CYS A 111 33.15 -24.45 -0.64
CA CYS A 111 31.94 -24.25 -1.46
C CYS A 111 30.85 -23.52 -0.67
N TRP A 112 30.63 -23.88 0.59
CA TRP A 112 29.64 -23.23 1.45
C TRP A 112 29.97 -21.75 1.68
N VAL A 113 31.23 -21.41 1.95
CA VAL A 113 31.69 -20.02 2.11
C VAL A 113 31.52 -19.21 0.81
N GLN A 114 31.81 -19.81 -0.34
CA GLN A 114 31.60 -19.17 -1.64
C GLN A 114 30.11 -18.95 -1.93
N TRP A 115 29.29 -19.96 -1.68
CA TRP A 115 27.84 -19.89 -1.78
C TRP A 115 27.28 -18.78 -0.88
N ALA A 116 27.70 -18.69 0.39
CA ALA A 116 27.17 -17.70 1.33
C ALA A 116 27.44 -16.27 0.83
N LYS A 117 28.64 -16.03 0.26
CA LYS A 117 29.00 -14.73 -0.34
C LYS A 117 28.22 -14.42 -1.62
N ALA A 118 27.93 -15.44 -2.44
CA ALA A 118 27.14 -15.30 -3.66
C ALA A 118 25.67 -15.03 -3.33
N SER A 119 25.08 -15.88 -2.49
CA SER A 119 23.70 -15.79 -2.04
C SER A 119 23.42 -14.51 -1.28
N ALA A 120 24.34 -14.02 -0.43
CA ALA A 120 24.15 -12.76 0.28
C ALA A 120 24.08 -11.55 -0.66
N ARG A 121 24.84 -11.57 -1.76
CA ARG A 121 24.75 -10.53 -2.79
C ARG A 121 23.44 -10.63 -3.58
N GLN A 122 23.01 -11.85 -3.90
CA GLN A 122 21.71 -12.09 -4.54
C GLN A 122 20.56 -11.58 -3.66
N HIS A 123 20.55 -11.91 -2.37
CA HIS A 123 19.57 -11.41 -1.41
C HIS A 123 19.59 -9.88 -1.30
N LEU A 124 20.77 -9.26 -1.31
CA LEU A 124 20.89 -7.82 -1.28
C LEU A 124 20.31 -7.18 -2.55
N LEU A 125 20.61 -7.73 -3.73
CA LEU A 125 20.03 -7.29 -5.00
C LEU A 125 18.50 -7.40 -4.99
N LEU A 126 17.97 -8.54 -4.55
CA LEU A 126 16.53 -8.78 -4.46
C LEU A 126 15.85 -7.86 -3.44
N SER A 127 16.54 -7.55 -2.34
CA SER A 127 16.08 -6.56 -1.37
C SER A 127 16.03 -5.15 -1.98
N CYS A 128 17.02 -4.78 -2.81
CA CYS A 128 17.00 -3.53 -3.55
C CYS A 128 15.83 -3.47 -4.54
N PHE A 129 15.57 -4.57 -5.24
CA PHE A 129 14.43 -4.69 -6.16
C PHE A 129 13.08 -4.52 -5.44
N ILE A 130 12.90 -5.18 -4.28
CA ILE A 130 11.70 -4.99 -3.45
C ILE A 130 11.55 -3.53 -3.03
N LEU A 131 12.63 -2.90 -2.54
CA LEU A 131 12.62 -1.50 -2.10
C LEU A 131 12.20 -0.56 -3.24
N GLU A 132 12.70 -0.80 -4.45
CA GLU A 132 12.37 -0.02 -5.64
C GLU A 132 10.91 -0.20 -6.05
N ALA A 133 10.41 -1.44 -6.09
CA ALA A 133 8.99 -1.72 -6.34
C ALA A 133 8.08 -1.02 -5.32
N GLN A 134 8.50 -0.98 -4.06
CA GLN A 134 7.77 -0.28 -3.00
C GLN A 134 7.78 1.25 -3.13
N GLN A 135 8.72 1.86 -3.87
CA GLN A 135 8.72 3.32 -4.08
C GLN A 135 7.45 3.78 -4.81
N TYR A 136 7.03 3.01 -5.81
CA TYR A 136 5.78 3.26 -6.53
C TYR A 136 4.58 2.92 -5.64
N THR A 137 4.55 1.69 -5.14
CA THR A 137 3.39 1.13 -4.41
C THR A 137 3.08 1.90 -3.13
N LEU A 138 4.10 2.33 -2.39
CA LEU A 138 3.95 2.90 -1.06
C LEU A 138 4.18 4.41 -0.98
N LEU A 139 4.94 4.99 -1.91
CA LEU A 139 5.32 6.40 -1.84
C LEU A 139 4.79 7.22 -3.02
N ALA A 140 3.94 6.62 -3.87
CA ALA A 140 3.29 7.26 -5.02
C ALA A 140 4.28 7.96 -5.98
N ARG A 141 5.50 7.42 -6.09
CA ARG A 141 6.56 8.01 -6.92
C ARG A 141 6.44 7.56 -8.36
N ASP A 142 6.90 8.42 -9.26
CA ASP A 142 6.92 8.13 -10.68
C ASP A 142 7.92 6.99 -10.98
N ARG A 143 7.56 6.13 -11.93
CA ARG A 143 8.32 4.92 -12.29
C ARG A 143 9.46 5.26 -13.25
N GLU A 144 10.59 5.69 -12.72
CA GLU A 144 11.85 5.82 -13.46
C GLU A 144 12.83 4.71 -13.07
N SER A 145 12.35 3.46 -13.06
CA SER A 145 13.08 2.33 -12.46
C SER A 145 14.08 1.69 -13.43
N THR A 146 15.33 1.56 -12.98
CA THR A 146 16.42 0.92 -13.72
C THR A 146 16.24 -0.60 -13.77
N LEU A 147 15.60 -1.20 -12.76
CA LEU A 147 15.42 -2.67 -12.65
C LEU A 147 14.22 -3.22 -13.41
N GLN A 148 13.31 -2.39 -13.93
CA GLN A 148 12.12 -2.86 -14.66
C GLN A 148 12.47 -3.70 -15.89
N THR A 149 13.59 -3.42 -16.54
CA THR A 149 14.08 -4.20 -17.70
C THR A 149 14.44 -5.65 -17.33
N MET A 150 14.53 -5.99 -16.03
CA MET A 150 15.10 -7.24 -15.56
C MET A 150 14.11 -8.22 -14.93
N SER A 151 12.81 -7.88 -14.89
CA SER A 151 11.77 -8.70 -14.26
C SER A 151 11.81 -10.18 -14.68
N ASP A 152 12.00 -10.44 -15.98
CA ASP A 152 11.90 -11.78 -16.56
C ASP A 152 13.15 -12.64 -16.31
N SER A 153 14.27 -12.00 -15.98
CA SER A 153 15.56 -12.64 -15.71
C SER A 153 15.99 -12.48 -14.25
N LEU A 154 15.05 -12.10 -13.38
CA LEU A 154 15.35 -11.89 -11.98
C LEU A 154 15.62 -13.25 -11.30
N PRO A 155 16.76 -13.40 -10.60
CA PRO A 155 17.02 -14.64 -9.87
C PRO A 155 15.97 -14.83 -8.78
N PHE A 156 15.62 -16.08 -8.49
CA PHE A 156 14.72 -16.41 -7.40
C PHE A 156 15.50 -16.67 -6.11
N PRO A 157 15.15 -16.10 -4.96
CA PRO A 157 15.90 -16.38 -3.74
C PRO A 157 15.74 -17.85 -3.33
N ILE A 158 16.82 -18.40 -2.83
CA ILE A 158 16.82 -19.72 -2.20
C ILE A 158 16.00 -19.72 -0.91
N ASN A 159 15.57 -20.90 -0.48
CA ASN A 159 14.75 -21.05 0.71
C ASN A 159 15.52 -20.68 1.99
N GLU A 160 14.83 -20.08 2.96
CA GLU A 160 15.38 -19.71 4.26
C GLU A 160 16.07 -20.88 5.01
N SER A 161 15.62 -22.13 4.80
CA SER A 161 16.24 -23.30 5.43
C SER A 161 17.71 -23.47 5.09
N TRP A 162 18.16 -23.04 3.91
CA TRP A 162 19.57 -23.14 3.51
C TRP A 162 20.47 -22.22 4.33
N TRP A 163 19.93 -21.07 4.72
CA TRP A 163 20.62 -20.08 5.56
C TRP A 163 20.66 -20.49 7.03
N GLY A 164 19.72 -21.32 7.46
CA GLY A 164 19.64 -21.85 8.82
C GLY A 164 20.58 -23.02 9.12
N ALA A 165 21.28 -23.56 8.13
CA ALA A 165 22.22 -24.67 8.33
C ALA A 165 23.39 -24.27 9.25
N GLU A 166 23.67 -25.09 10.26
CA GLU A 166 24.75 -24.87 11.21
C GLU A 166 26.11 -25.34 10.67
N THR A 167 26.10 -26.24 9.70
CA THR A 167 27.31 -26.86 9.12
C THR A 167 27.25 -26.94 7.60
N ALA A 168 28.42 -27.01 6.96
CA ALA A 168 28.54 -27.14 5.50
C ALA A 168 27.89 -28.45 4.98
N SER A 169 28.01 -29.52 5.74
CA SER A 169 27.40 -30.82 5.42
C SER A 169 25.88 -30.77 5.49
N GLU A 170 25.32 -30.13 6.52
CA GLU A 170 23.88 -29.90 6.64
C GLU A 170 23.34 -29.03 5.49
N TRP A 171 24.03 -27.92 5.20
CA TRP A 171 23.71 -27.06 4.07
C TRP A 171 23.64 -27.85 2.76
N SER A 172 24.66 -28.68 2.50
CA SER A 172 24.70 -29.51 1.30
C SER A 172 23.54 -30.49 1.25
N LEU A 173 23.21 -31.17 2.36
CA LEU A 173 22.08 -32.10 2.43
C LEU A 173 20.73 -31.42 2.16
N ILE A 174 20.47 -30.27 2.79
CA ILE A 174 19.25 -29.47 2.56
C ILE A 174 19.16 -29.06 1.08
N ALA A 175 20.28 -28.63 0.51
CA ALA A 175 20.33 -28.24 -0.89
C ALA A 175 20.07 -29.41 -1.85
N GLN A 176 20.51 -30.63 -1.50
CA GLN A 176 20.18 -31.83 -2.28
C GLN A 176 18.70 -32.19 -2.21
N ASP A 177 18.08 -32.08 -1.02
CA ASP A 177 16.66 -32.37 -0.81
C ASP A 177 15.76 -31.42 -1.60
N GLN A 178 16.16 -30.16 -1.70
CA GLN A 178 15.44 -29.11 -2.42
C GLN A 178 15.91 -28.93 -3.87
N ARG A 179 16.43 -29.99 -4.50
CA ARG A 179 16.73 -29.98 -5.94
C ARG A 179 15.45 -29.73 -6.76
N GLY A 180 15.53 -28.83 -7.73
CA GLY A 180 14.39 -28.46 -8.58
C GLY A 180 13.58 -27.26 -8.08
N MET A 181 14.06 -26.58 -7.03
CA MET A 181 13.56 -25.24 -6.71
C MET A 181 13.80 -24.28 -7.89
N PRO A 182 12.88 -23.34 -8.15
CA PRO A 182 13.01 -22.39 -9.22
C PRO A 182 14.25 -21.51 -9.03
N THR A 183 14.94 -21.25 -10.13
CA THR A 183 16.16 -20.43 -10.17
C THR A 183 15.86 -18.99 -10.59
N THR A 184 14.72 -18.77 -11.24
CA THR A 184 14.25 -17.46 -11.70
C THR A 184 12.82 -17.21 -11.23
N THR A 185 12.42 -15.94 -11.12
CA THR A 185 11.04 -15.55 -10.81
C THR A 185 10.03 -16.10 -11.82
N CYS A 186 10.38 -16.15 -13.10
CA CYS A 186 9.54 -16.73 -14.14
C CYS A 186 9.29 -18.23 -13.94
N GLU A 187 10.31 -18.99 -13.53
CA GLU A 187 10.15 -20.39 -13.16
C GLU A 187 9.25 -20.55 -11.93
N ALA A 188 9.43 -19.69 -10.93
CA ALA A 188 8.65 -19.73 -9.68
C ALA A 188 7.16 -19.43 -9.88
N LEU A 189 6.79 -18.72 -10.94
CA LEU A 189 5.38 -18.47 -11.31
C LEU A 189 4.70 -19.65 -12.01
N GLN A 190 5.44 -20.72 -12.34
CA GLN A 190 4.86 -21.86 -13.04
C GLN A 190 3.99 -22.71 -12.10
N PRO A 191 2.74 -23.05 -12.50
CA PRO A 191 1.77 -23.77 -11.66
C PRO A 191 2.17 -25.22 -11.32
N GLN A 192 3.25 -25.70 -11.90
CA GLN A 192 3.74 -27.07 -11.75
C GLN A 192 4.53 -27.25 -10.45
N LEU A 193 5.06 -26.17 -9.89
CA LEU A 193 5.82 -26.19 -8.65
C LEU A 193 4.84 -26.22 -7.46
N ARG A 194 4.82 -27.35 -6.74
CA ARG A 194 3.93 -27.56 -5.59
C ARG A 194 4.63 -27.14 -4.31
N GLY A 195 4.13 -26.07 -3.68
CA GLY A 195 4.58 -25.66 -2.35
C GLY A 195 4.27 -24.19 -2.08
N ARG A 196 4.28 -23.81 -0.80
CA ARG A 196 4.31 -22.40 -0.41
C ARG A 196 5.75 -21.96 -0.26
N TYR A 197 6.03 -20.79 -0.78
CA TYR A 197 7.30 -20.12 -0.62
C TYR A 197 7.43 -19.49 0.77
N ASP A 198 8.66 -19.25 1.20
CA ASP A 198 8.92 -18.52 2.45
C ASP A 198 8.57 -17.03 2.32
N THR A 199 8.73 -16.29 3.42
CA THR A 199 8.40 -14.86 3.49
C THR A 199 9.21 -14.03 2.48
N PHE A 200 10.52 -14.26 2.38
CA PHE A 200 11.36 -13.46 1.49
C PHE A 200 11.11 -13.79 0.02
N GLN A 201 10.99 -15.08 -0.31
CA GLN A 201 10.59 -15.56 -1.63
C GLN A 201 9.23 -14.98 -2.06
N SER A 202 8.25 -14.97 -1.15
CA SER A 202 6.93 -14.38 -1.40
C SER A 202 7.01 -12.88 -1.67
N ALA A 203 7.82 -12.14 -0.89
CA ALA A 203 8.00 -10.70 -1.10
C ALA A 203 8.63 -10.39 -2.46
N VAL A 204 9.60 -11.21 -2.93
CA VAL A 204 10.17 -11.10 -4.27
C VAL A 204 9.13 -11.38 -5.35
N LEU A 205 8.28 -12.41 -5.19
CA LEU A 205 7.21 -12.69 -6.16
C LEU A 205 6.19 -11.56 -6.26
N ILE A 206 5.76 -11.01 -5.11
CA ILE A 206 4.86 -9.86 -5.10
C ILE A 206 5.51 -8.68 -5.83
N ALA A 207 6.77 -8.36 -5.53
CA ALA A 207 7.49 -7.28 -6.19
C ALA A 207 7.66 -7.53 -7.70
N ALA A 208 7.93 -8.76 -8.12
CA ALA A 208 8.11 -9.10 -9.53
C ALA A 208 6.80 -9.02 -10.32
N GLN A 209 5.73 -9.59 -9.77
CA GLN A 209 4.43 -9.65 -10.42
C GLN A 209 3.76 -8.27 -10.51
N TYR A 210 3.80 -7.49 -9.43
CA TYR A 210 3.06 -6.23 -9.33
C TYR A 210 3.94 -4.98 -9.45
N GLY A 211 5.27 -5.11 -9.37
CA GLY A 211 6.18 -4.00 -9.58
C GLY A 211 6.22 -3.53 -11.05
N ASN A 212 5.89 -4.40 -12.01
CA ASN A 212 6.01 -4.16 -13.44
C ASN A 212 4.65 -4.01 -14.16
N SER A 213 3.98 -2.88 -13.96
CA SER A 213 2.66 -2.60 -14.58
C SER A 213 2.72 -2.32 -16.09
N ASN A 214 3.90 -2.05 -16.66
CA ASN A 214 4.03 -1.80 -18.11
C ASN A 214 4.13 -3.10 -18.92
N SER A 215 4.34 -4.25 -18.27
CA SER A 215 4.29 -5.55 -18.94
C SER A 215 2.85 -6.02 -19.06
N PHE A 216 2.12 -5.45 -20.03
CA PHE A 216 0.88 -5.99 -20.58
C PHE A 216 0.98 -7.47 -21.07
N GLY A 217 2.15 -8.11 -20.93
CA GLY A 217 2.43 -9.49 -21.34
C GLY A 217 2.47 -10.53 -20.21
N PHE A 218 2.57 -10.15 -18.94
CA PHE A 218 2.37 -11.12 -17.85
C PHE A 218 0.90 -11.13 -17.46
N ASN A 219 0.25 -12.27 -17.72
CA ASN A 219 -1.15 -12.52 -17.40
C ASN A 219 -1.49 -12.02 -15.97
N SER A 220 -2.16 -10.88 -15.88
CA SER A 220 -2.73 -10.33 -14.63
C SER A 220 -3.67 -11.32 -13.93
N GLY A 221 -4.06 -12.41 -14.62
CA GLY A 221 -4.91 -13.47 -14.09
C GLY A 221 -4.19 -14.66 -13.43
N MET A 222 -2.86 -14.69 -13.33
CA MET A 222 -2.21 -15.77 -12.55
C MET A 222 -2.29 -15.47 -11.04
N ALA A 223 -3.20 -16.18 -10.37
CA ALA A 223 -3.36 -16.15 -8.92
C ALA A 223 -2.10 -16.73 -8.22
N ILE A 224 -1.21 -15.84 -7.74
CA ILE A 224 0.00 -16.24 -7.00
C ILE A 224 -0.28 -16.58 -5.53
N GLU A 225 -1.49 -16.30 -5.02
CA GLU A 225 -1.88 -16.42 -3.60
C GLU A 225 -1.61 -17.81 -3.03
N GLY A 226 -1.83 -18.86 -3.85
CA GLY A 226 -1.60 -20.24 -3.44
C GLY A 226 -0.12 -20.57 -3.21
N LEU A 227 0.79 -19.81 -3.82
CA LEU A 227 2.23 -19.99 -3.75
C LEU A 227 2.86 -19.21 -2.59
N LEU A 228 2.19 -18.17 -2.08
CA LEU A 228 2.78 -17.30 -1.06
C LEU A 228 2.75 -17.92 0.33
N SER A 229 3.64 -17.42 1.19
CA SER A 229 3.62 -17.67 2.63
C SER A 229 2.31 -17.18 3.24
N ASN A 230 1.77 -17.95 4.19
CA ASN A 230 0.60 -17.58 4.99
C ASN A 230 0.91 -16.53 6.07
N SER A 231 2.12 -15.97 6.10
CA SER A 231 2.46 -14.91 7.03
C SER A 231 1.55 -13.71 6.84
N TRP A 232 1.04 -13.18 7.96
CA TRP A 232 0.25 -11.94 7.98
C TRP A 232 0.93 -10.81 7.21
N THR A 233 2.25 -10.66 7.38
CA THR A 233 3.05 -9.61 6.72
C THR A 233 2.98 -9.73 5.20
N ILE A 234 3.00 -10.96 4.67
CA ILE A 234 2.96 -11.23 3.23
C ILE A 234 1.55 -11.03 2.68
N GLN A 235 0.53 -11.43 3.43
CA GLN A 235 -0.86 -11.16 3.05
C GLN A 235 -1.12 -9.65 2.98
N LEU A 236 -0.70 -8.90 4.00
CA LEU A 236 -0.84 -7.45 4.02
C LEU A 236 -0.03 -6.79 2.89
N GLN A 237 1.20 -7.25 2.62
CA GLN A 237 2.02 -6.76 1.51
C GLN A 237 1.34 -7.03 0.16
N LEU A 238 0.80 -8.22 -0.06
CA LEU A 238 0.08 -8.57 -1.28
C LEU A 238 -1.14 -7.67 -1.46
N LEU A 239 -2.01 -7.58 -0.45
CA LEU A 239 -3.23 -6.77 -0.51
C LEU A 239 -2.90 -5.29 -0.74
N THR A 240 -1.90 -4.75 -0.03
CA THR A 240 -1.45 -3.37 -0.22
C THR A 240 -0.95 -3.14 -1.64
N THR A 241 -0.22 -4.11 -2.19
CA THR A 241 0.32 -4.00 -3.55
C THR A 241 -0.78 -4.09 -4.60
N LYS A 242 -1.76 -4.98 -4.43
CA LYS A 242 -2.96 -5.04 -5.28
C LYS A 242 -3.75 -3.74 -5.22
N LEU A 243 -4.00 -3.24 -4.00
CA LEU A 243 -4.69 -1.98 -3.80
C LEU A 243 -4.00 -0.86 -4.58
N ALA A 244 -2.67 -0.72 -4.45
CA ALA A 244 -1.93 0.31 -5.16
C ALA A 244 -1.99 0.22 -6.70
N GLN A 245 -2.27 -0.95 -7.30
CA GLN A 245 -2.50 -1.05 -8.75
C GLN A 245 -3.87 -0.52 -9.16
N LEU A 246 -4.87 -0.61 -8.28
CA LEU A 246 -6.24 -0.17 -8.55
C LEU A 246 -6.45 1.32 -8.23
N LEU A 247 -5.60 1.91 -7.38
CA LEU A 247 -5.78 3.28 -6.91
C LEU A 247 -5.17 4.33 -7.85
N PRO A 248 -5.88 5.46 -8.09
CA PRO A 248 -5.26 6.69 -8.57
C PRO A 248 -4.47 7.35 -7.43
N MET A 249 -3.40 6.70 -6.97
CA MET A 249 -2.70 6.99 -5.69
C MET A 249 -2.34 8.48 -5.53
N ARG A 250 -1.77 9.09 -6.58
CA ARG A 250 -1.42 10.52 -6.57
C ARG A 250 -2.64 11.42 -6.41
N ALA A 251 -3.76 11.08 -7.04
CA ALA A 251 -4.98 11.85 -6.95
C ALA A 251 -5.58 11.75 -5.54
N LEU A 252 -5.63 10.53 -4.98
CA LEU A 252 -6.10 10.28 -3.63
C LEU A 252 -5.31 11.12 -2.60
N LEU A 253 -3.98 11.04 -2.64
CA LEU A 253 -3.09 11.77 -1.75
C LEU A 253 -3.17 13.29 -1.95
N ALA A 254 -3.32 13.76 -3.19
CA ALA A 254 -3.41 15.19 -3.47
C ALA A 254 -4.70 15.82 -2.92
N VAL A 255 -5.81 15.08 -2.98
CA VAL A 255 -7.10 15.56 -2.47
C VAL A 255 -7.14 15.50 -0.95
N SER A 256 -6.78 14.37 -0.33
CA SER A 256 -6.71 14.25 1.15
C SER A 256 -5.64 15.15 1.77
N GLY A 257 -4.58 15.42 1.01
CA GLY A 257 -3.46 16.27 1.41
C GLY A 257 -3.61 17.75 1.05
N GLU A 258 -4.75 18.20 0.53
CA GLU A 258 -4.99 19.60 0.12
C GLU A 258 -3.82 20.17 -0.72
N THR A 259 -3.46 19.52 -1.83
CA THR A 259 -2.30 19.83 -2.71
C THR A 259 -0.94 19.26 -2.28
N TRP A 260 -0.84 18.51 -1.18
CA TRP A 260 0.42 17.89 -0.74
C TRP A 260 0.44 16.38 -0.96
N ILE A 261 1.49 15.88 -1.61
CA ILE A 261 1.78 14.45 -1.77
C ILE A 261 3.12 14.18 -1.08
N PHE A 262 3.10 13.56 0.11
CA PHE A 262 4.28 13.18 0.89
C PHE A 262 5.39 14.24 0.90
N GLY A 263 5.07 15.45 1.38
CA GLY A 263 6.01 16.57 1.47
C GLY A 263 6.25 17.33 0.16
N THR A 264 5.61 16.93 -0.95
CA THR A 264 5.66 17.64 -2.22
C THR A 264 4.37 18.42 -2.44
N LYS A 265 4.46 19.75 -2.47
CA LYS A 265 3.35 20.61 -2.84
C LYS A 265 3.17 20.63 -4.35
N LEU A 266 1.94 20.39 -4.81
CA LEU A 266 1.52 20.65 -6.19
C LEU A 266 1.46 22.16 -6.41
N THR A 267 2.22 22.64 -7.40
CA THR A 267 2.34 24.08 -7.67
C THR A 267 1.37 24.56 -8.73
N SER A 268 0.83 23.65 -9.54
CA SER A 268 -0.11 23.94 -10.61
C SER A 268 -1.55 23.68 -10.17
N GLU A 269 -2.41 24.70 -10.30
CA GLU A 269 -3.85 24.56 -10.07
C GLU A 269 -4.49 23.61 -11.09
N ASP A 270 -4.04 23.67 -12.34
CA ASP A 270 -4.49 22.77 -13.41
C ASP A 270 -4.19 21.30 -13.07
N GLU A 271 -3.02 21.02 -12.50
CA GLU A 271 -2.64 19.67 -12.06
C GLU A 271 -3.54 19.19 -10.92
N CYS A 272 -3.82 20.05 -9.94
CA CYS A 272 -4.72 19.71 -8.84
C CYS A 272 -6.16 19.45 -9.32
N SER A 273 -6.66 20.27 -10.23
CA SER A 273 -7.99 20.09 -10.86
C SER A 273 -8.06 18.78 -11.64
N ALA A 274 -7.02 18.45 -12.43
CA ALA A 274 -6.93 17.20 -13.16
C ALA A 274 -6.94 15.98 -12.22
N LEU A 275 -6.18 16.03 -11.12
CA LEU A 275 -6.16 14.97 -10.11
C LEU A 275 -7.52 14.80 -9.41
N ARG A 276 -8.20 15.89 -9.02
CA ARG A 276 -9.57 15.81 -8.48
C ARG A 276 -10.54 15.18 -9.47
N SER A 277 -10.49 15.60 -10.73
CA SER A 277 -11.33 15.01 -11.79
C SER A 277 -11.05 13.53 -11.99
N SER A 278 -9.78 13.12 -11.94
CA SER A 278 -9.38 11.72 -12.03
C SER A 278 -9.93 10.91 -10.85
N LEU A 279 -9.86 11.43 -9.62
CA LEU A 279 -10.38 10.76 -8.43
C LEU A 279 -11.90 10.61 -8.50
N ARG A 280 -12.62 11.67 -8.91
CA ARG A 280 -14.07 11.62 -9.09
C ARG A 280 -14.48 10.58 -10.12
N THR A 281 -13.82 10.59 -11.28
CA THR A 281 -14.10 9.62 -12.36
C THR A 281 -13.90 8.18 -11.89
N TRP A 282 -12.86 7.94 -11.08
CA TRP A 282 -12.61 6.64 -10.48
C TRP A 282 -13.68 6.27 -9.44
N LEU A 283 -14.05 7.18 -8.52
CA LEU A 283 -15.09 6.94 -7.52
C LEU A 283 -16.48 6.71 -8.15
N ASP A 284 -16.79 7.38 -9.25
CA ASP A 284 -18.05 7.21 -9.98
C ASP A 284 -18.27 5.75 -10.45
N GLN A 285 -17.19 4.97 -10.60
CA GLN A 285 -17.26 3.54 -10.92
C GLN A 285 -17.96 2.75 -9.80
N LEU A 286 -17.87 3.15 -8.53
CA LEU A 286 -18.49 2.45 -7.39
C LEU A 286 -20.00 2.26 -7.54
N TRP A 287 -20.66 3.18 -8.24
CA TRP A 287 -22.11 3.17 -8.44
C TRP A 287 -22.51 2.97 -9.91
N SER A 288 -21.55 2.66 -10.78
CA SER A 288 -21.82 2.39 -12.18
C SER A 288 -22.23 0.92 -12.33
N CYS A 289 -23.45 0.66 -12.81
CA CYS A 289 -23.86 -0.68 -13.25
C CYS A 289 -23.24 -0.96 -14.61
N SER A 290 -22.01 -1.48 -14.64
CA SER A 290 -21.45 -2.07 -15.86
C SER A 290 -21.85 -3.54 -15.91
N ASP A 291 -22.64 -3.92 -16.91
CA ASP A 291 -22.89 -5.33 -17.27
C ASP A 291 -21.71 -5.92 -18.07
N ASP A 292 -20.81 -5.06 -18.56
CA ASP A 292 -19.61 -5.48 -19.27
C ASP A 292 -18.52 -5.87 -18.26
N SER A 293 -17.83 -6.97 -18.56
CA SER A 293 -16.81 -7.65 -17.75
C SER A 293 -15.56 -6.82 -17.41
N ASP A 294 -15.60 -5.51 -17.60
CA ASP A 294 -14.55 -4.61 -17.15
C ASP A 294 -14.61 -4.52 -15.62
N GLU A 295 -13.58 -5.06 -14.97
CA GLU A 295 -13.43 -5.09 -13.53
C GLU A 295 -13.58 -3.67 -12.95
N ASN A 296 -14.61 -3.48 -12.13
CA ASN A 296 -14.86 -2.22 -11.42
C ASN A 296 -13.74 -1.98 -10.40
N SER A 297 -12.67 -1.31 -10.86
CA SER A 297 -11.45 -1.12 -10.09
C SER A 297 -11.68 -0.43 -8.74
N ALA A 298 -12.66 0.48 -8.66
CA ALA A 298 -12.99 1.17 -7.42
C ALA A 298 -13.70 0.26 -6.42
N ALA A 299 -14.64 -0.59 -6.87
CA ALA A 299 -15.32 -1.55 -6.01
C ALA A 299 -14.35 -2.61 -5.49
N GLU A 300 -13.46 -3.13 -6.35
CA GLU A 300 -12.43 -4.07 -5.93
C GLU A 300 -11.46 -3.43 -4.93
N ALA A 301 -11.00 -2.19 -5.18
CA ALA A 301 -10.16 -1.45 -4.26
C ALA A 301 -10.83 -1.25 -2.88
N LEU A 302 -12.14 -0.97 -2.85
CA LEU A 302 -12.90 -0.86 -1.61
C LEU A 302 -12.91 -2.20 -0.84
N HIS A 303 -13.16 -3.32 -1.53
CA HIS A 303 -13.11 -4.64 -0.91
C HIS A 303 -11.72 -4.99 -0.36
N ILE A 304 -10.66 -4.77 -1.13
CA ILE A 304 -9.28 -4.99 -0.68
C ILE A 304 -8.96 -4.09 0.52
N SER A 305 -9.43 -2.85 0.53
CA SER A 305 -9.25 -1.92 1.65
C SER A 305 -9.91 -2.43 2.92
N ILE A 306 -11.14 -2.94 2.83
CA ILE A 306 -11.83 -3.58 3.96
C ILE A 306 -10.99 -4.76 4.48
N SER A 307 -10.55 -5.66 3.59
CA SER A 307 -9.71 -6.81 3.99
C SER A 307 -8.39 -6.40 4.65
N ILE A 308 -7.72 -5.34 4.19
CA ILE A 308 -6.50 -4.81 4.81
C ILE A 308 -6.79 -4.34 6.25
N LEU A 309 -7.90 -3.62 6.45
CA LEU A 309 -8.27 -3.08 7.75
C LEU A 309 -8.69 -4.18 8.72
N GLU A 310 -9.47 -5.15 8.27
CA GLU A 310 -9.84 -6.34 9.05
C GLU A 310 -8.61 -7.15 9.45
N LEU A 311 -7.75 -7.47 8.48
CA LEU A 311 -6.50 -8.20 8.70
C LEU A 311 -5.59 -7.46 9.69
N SER A 312 -5.58 -6.13 9.67
CA SER A 312 -4.78 -5.31 10.58
C SER A 312 -5.41 -5.15 11.97
N LEU A 313 -6.73 -5.28 12.10
CA LEU A 313 -7.44 -5.30 13.38
C LEU A 313 -7.24 -6.63 14.12
N GLU A 314 -7.17 -7.74 13.38
CA GLU A 314 -6.96 -9.08 13.92
C GLU A 314 -5.50 -9.33 14.34
N ALA A 315 -4.56 -8.58 13.77
CA ALA A 315 -3.15 -8.76 14.04
C ALA A 315 -2.80 -8.48 15.50
N ASP A 316 -2.31 -9.49 16.24
CA ASP A 316 -1.64 -9.26 17.51
C ASP A 316 -0.36 -8.47 17.21
N THR A 317 -0.32 -7.21 17.64
CA THR A 317 0.64 -6.12 17.32
C THR A 317 2.13 -6.39 17.65
N ARG A 318 2.53 -7.65 17.78
CA ARG A 318 3.85 -8.07 18.22
C ARG A 318 4.77 -8.30 17.03
N LEU A 319 5.64 -7.31 16.80
CA LEU A 319 7.03 -7.50 16.36
C LEU A 319 7.32 -7.85 14.88
N SER A 320 6.40 -7.69 13.93
CA SER A 320 6.78 -7.75 12.51
C SER A 320 7.32 -6.41 12.03
N LEU A 321 8.62 -6.29 11.73
CA LEU A 321 9.16 -5.19 10.93
C LEU A 321 8.61 -5.29 9.50
N GLY A 322 7.43 -4.77 9.26
CA GLY A 322 6.88 -4.58 7.91
C GLY A 322 7.08 -3.13 7.50
N LEU A 323 8.24 -2.78 6.95
CA LEU A 323 8.52 -1.43 6.45
C LEU A 323 7.45 -1.04 5.43
N GLY A 324 6.57 -0.11 5.82
CA GLY A 324 5.52 0.41 4.95
C GLY A 324 4.20 -0.34 5.00
N ASN A 325 4.05 -1.36 5.84
CA ASN A 325 2.75 -2.00 6.12
C ASN A 325 1.76 -0.97 6.68
N GLU A 326 2.25 -0.02 7.47
CA GLU A 326 1.45 1.05 8.03
C GLU A 326 0.87 1.96 6.94
N LEU A 327 1.56 2.10 5.80
CA LEU A 327 1.05 2.85 4.64
C LEU A 327 -0.07 2.09 3.93
N GLY A 328 -0.04 0.76 3.93
CA GLY A 328 -1.17 -0.05 3.44
C GLY A 328 -2.45 0.22 4.22
N VAL A 329 -2.36 0.27 5.55
CA VAL A 329 -3.48 0.64 6.43
C VAL A 329 -3.96 2.07 6.16
N PHE A 330 -3.03 3.00 5.98
CA PHE A 330 -3.36 4.38 5.64
C PHE A 330 -4.10 4.49 4.30
N PHE A 331 -3.63 3.83 3.25
CA PHE A 331 -4.31 3.84 1.95
C PHE A 331 -5.69 3.20 2.00
N ALA A 332 -5.82 2.07 2.70
CA ALA A 332 -7.12 1.44 2.89
C ALA A 332 -8.11 2.39 3.59
N ALA A 333 -7.66 3.08 4.65
CA ALA A 333 -8.47 4.09 5.33
C ALA A 333 -8.82 5.28 4.41
N LEU A 334 -7.89 5.74 3.56
CA LEU A 334 -8.16 6.78 2.57
C LEU A 334 -9.21 6.38 1.55
N VAL A 335 -9.22 5.12 1.11
CA VAL A 335 -10.24 4.63 0.16
C VAL A 335 -11.63 4.67 0.78
N LEU A 336 -11.79 4.18 2.02
CA LEU A 336 -13.08 4.26 2.71
C LEU A 336 -13.51 5.71 2.97
N TRP A 337 -12.57 6.59 3.32
CA TRP A 337 -12.86 8.01 3.45
C TRP A 337 -13.34 8.61 2.13
N ALA A 338 -12.64 8.40 1.02
CA ALA A 338 -12.98 8.97 -0.28
C ALA A 338 -14.34 8.46 -0.78
N ALA A 339 -14.61 7.17 -0.62
CA ALA A 339 -15.91 6.57 -0.94
C ALA A 339 -17.04 7.17 -0.09
N THR A 340 -16.81 7.38 1.20
CA THR A 340 -17.77 8.04 2.10
C THR A 340 -18.03 9.50 1.70
N ALA A 341 -16.96 10.27 1.42
CA ALA A 341 -17.08 11.66 1.01
C ALA A 341 -17.84 11.81 -0.32
N ALA A 342 -17.56 10.96 -1.31
CA ALA A 342 -18.30 10.96 -2.57
C ALA A 342 -19.78 10.54 -2.40
N ALA A 343 -20.08 9.61 -1.47
CA ALA A 343 -21.46 9.26 -1.13
C ALA A 343 -22.24 10.46 -0.56
N HIS A 344 -21.59 11.30 0.25
CA HIS A 344 -22.15 12.57 0.74
C HIS A 344 -22.39 13.57 -0.38
N SER A 345 -21.36 13.83 -1.22
CA SER A 345 -21.47 14.75 -2.36
C SER A 345 -22.68 14.41 -3.24
N ARG A 346 -22.89 13.12 -3.52
CA ARG A 346 -24.01 12.62 -4.33
C ARG A 346 -25.37 12.75 -3.65
N SER A 347 -25.43 12.57 -2.34
CA SER A 347 -26.68 12.70 -1.57
C SER A 347 -27.15 14.15 -1.44
N CYS A 348 -26.21 15.09 -1.44
CA CYS A 348 -26.48 16.53 -1.30
C CYS A 348 -26.85 17.23 -2.62
N VAL A 349 -26.77 16.58 -3.78
CA VAL A 349 -27.19 17.18 -5.06
C VAL A 349 -28.68 17.51 -4.97
N PRO A 350 -29.07 18.80 -4.99
CA PRO A 350 -30.47 19.17 -4.93
C PRO A 350 -31.15 18.51 -6.12
N LYS A 351 -32.13 17.65 -5.86
CA LYS A 351 -33.07 17.21 -6.88
C LYS A 351 -33.80 18.47 -7.32
N ILE A 352 -33.26 19.17 -8.32
CA ILE A 352 -33.92 20.32 -8.93
C ILE A 352 -35.30 19.79 -9.27
N PRO A 353 -36.37 20.27 -8.60
CA PRO A 353 -37.69 19.83 -8.94
C PRO A 353 -37.84 20.22 -10.40
N PHE A 354 -37.91 19.23 -11.29
CA PHE A 354 -38.31 19.44 -12.66
C PHE A 354 -39.70 20.05 -12.57
N GLY A 355 -39.75 21.38 -12.54
CA GLY A 355 -40.98 22.12 -12.69
C GLY A 355 -41.62 21.61 -13.96
N PRO A 356 -42.94 21.35 -13.95
CA PRO A 356 -43.62 20.85 -15.14
C PRO A 356 -43.31 21.80 -16.28
N LEU A 357 -42.54 21.31 -17.25
CA LEU A 357 -42.29 22.00 -18.50
C LEU A 357 -43.67 22.23 -19.12
N LEU A 358 -44.19 23.44 -18.95
CA LEU A 358 -45.32 23.93 -19.73
C LEU A 358 -44.98 23.67 -21.20
N PRO A 359 -45.87 23.00 -21.95
CA PRO A 359 -45.59 22.68 -23.33
C PRO A 359 -45.34 23.99 -24.11
N PRO A 360 -44.30 24.04 -24.96
CA PRO A 360 -44.11 25.18 -25.83
C PRO A 360 -45.35 25.30 -26.72
N HIS A 361 -46.01 26.46 -26.66
CA HIS A 361 -47.11 26.82 -27.54
C HIS A 361 -46.68 26.64 -29.00
N ARG A 362 -47.14 25.54 -29.61
CA ARG A 362 -46.98 25.25 -31.03
C ARG A 362 -48.06 26.03 -31.77
N ASN A 363 -47.66 27.10 -32.47
CA ASN A 363 -48.54 27.81 -33.38
C ASN A 363 -48.99 26.86 -34.51
N THR A 364 -50.28 26.55 -34.52
CA THR A 364 -50.96 25.77 -35.55
C THR A 364 -51.35 26.69 -36.71
N SER A 365 -50.80 26.41 -37.90
CA SER A 365 -51.41 26.76 -39.17
C SER A 365 -51.98 25.48 -39.79
N THR A 366 -53.28 25.54 -40.04
CA THR A 366 -54.22 24.59 -40.61
C THR A 366 -53.76 23.96 -41.91
N THR A 367 -53.97 22.65 -42.08
CA THR A 367 -54.58 22.04 -43.28
C THR A 367 -55.15 20.66 -42.93
N SER A 368 -56.40 20.47 -43.32
CA SER A 368 -57.29 19.31 -43.19
C SER A 368 -56.79 18.01 -43.84
N GLN A 369 -57.06 16.85 -43.21
CA GLN A 369 -58.00 15.84 -43.73
C GLN A 369 -58.12 14.60 -42.80
N PRO A 370 -59.22 13.83 -42.89
CA PRO A 370 -59.55 12.74 -41.97
C PRO A 370 -59.32 11.35 -42.61
N VAL A 371 -58.80 10.38 -41.85
CA VAL A 371 -59.13 8.95 -42.03
C VAL A 371 -59.05 8.24 -40.68
N ASP A 372 -60.15 7.57 -40.35
CA ASP A 372 -60.33 6.64 -39.23
C ASP A 372 -59.29 5.51 -39.22
N SER A 373 -58.85 5.10 -38.03
CA SER A 373 -58.58 3.68 -37.72
C SER A 373 -58.37 3.49 -36.23
N SER A 374 -59.36 2.82 -35.65
CA SER A 374 -59.48 2.33 -34.30
C SER A 374 -58.43 1.25 -33.94
N TYR A 375 -57.69 1.45 -32.85
CA TYR A 375 -57.11 0.36 -32.06
C TYR A 375 -57.30 0.65 -30.57
N THR A 376 -58.04 -0.25 -29.94
CA THR A 376 -58.22 -0.40 -28.50
C THR A 376 -56.95 -0.99 -27.87
N ALA A 377 -56.32 -0.27 -26.96
CA ALA A 377 -55.37 -0.83 -26.00
C ALA A 377 -55.70 -0.31 -24.60
N THR A 378 -56.00 -1.26 -23.73
CA THR A 378 -56.37 -1.15 -22.32
C THR A 378 -55.27 -0.50 -21.48
N LEU A 379 -55.58 0.66 -20.90
CA LEU A 379 -54.84 1.30 -19.82
C LEU A 379 -55.21 0.64 -18.48
N THR A 380 -54.23 0.07 -17.80
CA THR A 380 -54.32 -0.29 -16.38
C THR A 380 -53.96 0.92 -15.54
N THR A 381 -54.99 1.50 -14.92
CA THR A 381 -54.93 2.60 -13.97
C THR A 381 -54.40 2.11 -12.63
N TYR A 382 -53.14 2.40 -12.29
CA TYR A 382 -52.69 2.34 -10.90
C TYR A 382 -52.91 3.70 -10.24
N HIS A 383 -53.97 3.76 -9.44
CA HIS A 383 -54.18 4.77 -8.41
C HIS A 383 -53.21 4.46 -7.26
N GLN A 384 -52.22 5.32 -7.02
CA GLN A 384 -51.52 5.36 -5.72
C GLN A 384 -51.90 6.65 -5.00
N SER A 385 -52.56 6.45 -3.87
CA SER A 385 -53.04 7.47 -2.95
C SER A 385 -51.88 8.32 -2.42
N VAL A 386 -51.99 9.62 -2.67
CA VAL A 386 -51.28 10.67 -1.94
C VAL A 386 -52.02 10.88 -0.62
N HIS A 387 -51.49 10.32 0.46
CA HIS A 387 -51.84 10.75 1.81
C HIS A 387 -50.56 11.06 2.59
N GLY A 388 -50.33 12.37 2.74
CA GLY A 388 -49.85 13.04 3.95
C GLY A 388 -48.65 12.44 4.68
N LEU A 389 -47.46 13.02 4.43
CA LEU A 389 -46.47 13.23 5.47
C LEU A 389 -45.99 14.69 5.37
N MET A 390 -46.69 15.55 6.11
CA MET A 390 -46.13 16.83 6.54
C MET A 390 -45.13 16.56 7.67
N GLY A 391 -44.00 17.27 7.63
CA GLY A 391 -43.31 17.70 8.85
C GLY A 391 -42.21 16.79 9.36
N LEU A 392 -41.07 16.77 8.68
CA LEU A 392 -39.75 16.68 9.32
C LEU A 392 -38.88 17.76 8.67
N GLU A 393 -39.12 19.00 9.11
CA GLU A 393 -38.16 20.08 8.89
C GLU A 393 -36.84 19.70 9.57
N GLY A 394 -35.77 19.88 8.80
CA GLY A 394 -34.46 19.32 9.08
C GLY A 394 -33.88 19.81 10.39
N THR A 395 -33.53 18.84 11.24
CA THR A 395 -32.44 19.00 12.19
C THR A 395 -31.16 19.12 11.36
N LEU A 396 -30.81 20.35 10.97
CA LEU A 396 -29.47 20.66 10.49
C LEU A 396 -28.49 20.10 11.52
N CYS A 397 -27.68 19.13 11.11
CA CYS A 397 -26.59 18.58 11.90
C CYS A 397 -25.76 19.76 12.41
N ALA A 398 -25.90 20.09 13.69
CA ALA A 398 -25.03 21.04 14.33
C ALA A 398 -23.59 20.51 14.18
N PRO A 399 -22.62 21.34 13.77
CA PRO A 399 -21.25 20.91 13.62
C PRO A 399 -20.80 20.26 14.94
N PHE A 400 -20.19 19.08 14.84
CA PHE A 400 -19.63 18.31 15.95
C PHE A 400 -18.55 19.14 16.69
N HIS A 401 -18.96 20.14 17.46
CA HIS A 401 -18.06 20.98 18.23
C HIS A 401 -17.91 20.41 19.64
N ARG A 402 -16.65 20.03 19.92
CA ARG A 402 -16.08 19.51 21.17
C ARG A 402 -16.52 18.09 21.54
N ARG A 403 -15.94 17.11 20.85
CA ARG A 403 -15.98 15.70 21.28
C ARG A 403 -15.08 15.51 22.50
N GLY A 404 -15.66 14.98 23.58
CA GLY A 404 -14.86 14.25 24.57
C GLY A 404 -14.09 13.13 23.87
N SER A 405 -12.95 12.73 24.44
CA SER A 405 -12.14 11.64 23.87
C SER A 405 -12.97 10.36 23.77
N VAL A 406 -13.23 9.88 22.55
CA VAL A 406 -13.92 8.61 22.31
C VAL A 406 -13.04 7.48 22.88
N PRO A 407 -13.55 6.61 23.77
CA PRO A 407 -12.80 5.49 24.30
C PRO A 407 -12.29 4.57 23.19
N TYR A 408 -11.06 4.10 23.30
CA TYR A 408 -10.44 3.23 22.29
C TYR A 408 -11.24 1.95 21.98
N GLN A 409 -11.88 1.36 23.00
CA GLN A 409 -12.73 0.18 22.81
C GLN A 409 -13.97 0.49 21.97
N GLU A 410 -14.53 1.69 22.09
CA GLU A 410 -15.64 2.14 21.26
C GLU A 410 -15.18 2.36 19.81
N ILE A 411 -13.99 2.93 19.63
CA ILE A 411 -13.37 3.08 18.29
C ILE A 411 -13.25 1.70 17.62
N ILE A 412 -12.64 0.70 18.29
CA ILE A 412 -12.54 -0.66 17.73
C ILE A 412 -13.92 -1.23 17.41
N SER A 413 -14.86 -1.17 18.36
CA SER A 413 -16.19 -1.77 18.17
C SER A 413 -16.92 -1.15 16.97
N ASN A 414 -16.83 0.16 16.81
CA ASN A 414 -17.45 0.86 15.69
C ASN A 414 -16.74 0.57 14.37
N THR A 415 -15.41 0.53 14.37
CA THR A 415 -14.62 0.14 13.19
C THR A 415 -14.97 -1.27 12.74
N THR A 416 -14.94 -2.27 13.62
CA THR A 416 -15.28 -3.66 13.28
C THR A 416 -16.72 -3.79 12.75
N ARG A 417 -17.69 -3.12 13.41
CA ARG A 417 -19.09 -3.16 12.96
C ARG A 417 -19.26 -2.52 11.58
N PHE A 418 -18.57 -1.41 11.33
CA PHE A 418 -18.64 -0.72 10.06
C PHE A 418 -18.03 -1.56 8.93
N LEU A 419 -16.83 -2.12 9.12
CA LEU A 419 -16.15 -2.90 8.08
C LEU A 419 -16.99 -4.09 7.57
N GLN A 420 -17.79 -4.71 8.44
CA GLN A 420 -18.68 -5.82 8.08
C GLN A 420 -19.75 -5.44 7.04
N ASN A 421 -20.17 -4.16 7.00
CA ASN A 421 -21.24 -3.69 6.12
C ASN A 421 -20.82 -2.51 5.23
N ALA A 422 -19.54 -2.10 5.27
CA ALA A 422 -19.08 -0.84 4.68
C ALA A 422 -19.40 -0.72 3.18
N ALA A 423 -19.21 -1.81 2.41
CA ALA A 423 -19.51 -1.82 0.98
C ALA A 423 -21.01 -1.59 0.71
N GLU A 424 -21.89 -2.24 1.49
CA GLU A 424 -23.35 -2.08 1.35
C GLU A 424 -23.81 -0.71 1.84
N ASP A 425 -23.31 -0.24 2.98
CA ASP A 425 -23.64 1.07 3.54
C ASP A 425 -23.25 2.21 2.59
N ILE A 426 -22.08 2.12 1.93
CA ILE A 426 -21.64 3.11 0.93
C ILE A 426 -22.49 3.02 -0.34
N ALA A 427 -22.78 1.81 -0.83
CA ALA A 427 -23.58 1.62 -2.03
C ALA A 427 -25.03 2.11 -1.86
N THR A 428 -25.59 1.98 -0.66
CA THR A 428 -26.96 2.36 -0.32
C THR A 428 -27.09 3.78 0.26
N PHE A 429 -25.99 4.52 0.36
CA PHE A 429 -25.94 5.87 0.94
C PHE A 429 -26.45 5.92 2.39
N ASN A 430 -26.11 4.92 3.21
CA ASN A 430 -26.38 4.95 4.65
C ASN A 430 -25.40 5.91 5.36
N LEU A 431 -25.63 7.21 5.17
CA LEU A 431 -24.69 8.27 5.57
C LEU A 431 -24.37 8.24 7.08
N THR A 432 -25.35 7.93 7.93
CA THR A 432 -25.13 7.86 9.38
C THR A 432 -24.17 6.74 9.77
N ALA A 433 -24.31 5.55 9.17
CA ALA A 433 -23.39 4.44 9.42
C ALA A 433 -21.99 4.76 8.85
N CYS A 434 -21.94 5.33 7.64
CA CYS A 434 -20.69 5.74 7.01
C CYS A 434 -19.95 6.79 7.85
N ASP A 435 -20.63 7.79 8.39
CA ASP A 435 -20.02 8.85 9.20
C ASP A 435 -19.37 8.30 10.46
N ILE A 436 -20.12 7.52 11.23
CA ILE A 436 -19.66 6.95 12.50
C ILE A 436 -18.53 5.95 12.24
N GLY A 437 -18.73 5.09 11.23
CA GLY A 437 -17.82 4.03 10.85
C GLY A 437 -16.50 4.58 10.32
N SER A 438 -16.55 5.43 9.30
CA SER A 438 -15.38 6.03 8.66
C SER A 438 -14.62 6.94 9.62
N THR A 439 -15.31 7.70 10.50
CA THR A 439 -14.63 8.42 11.59
C THR A 439 -13.85 7.47 12.52
N SER A 440 -14.46 6.34 12.88
CA SER A 440 -13.83 5.34 13.77
C SER A 440 -12.64 4.66 13.10
N VAL A 441 -12.74 4.33 11.80
CA VAL A 441 -11.63 3.82 10.98
C VAL A 441 -10.47 4.81 10.96
N LEU A 442 -10.72 6.08 10.67
CA LEU A 442 -9.69 7.12 10.62
C LEU A 442 -9.01 7.33 11.98
N LEU A 443 -9.79 7.39 13.06
CA LEU A 443 -9.25 7.50 14.42
C LEU A 443 -8.40 6.27 14.79
N TRP A 444 -8.86 5.06 14.44
CA TRP A 444 -8.11 3.83 14.67
C TRP A 444 -6.81 3.81 13.85
N ALA A 445 -6.86 4.12 12.56
CA ALA A 445 -5.69 4.17 11.68
C ALA A 445 -4.65 5.18 12.20
N LYS A 446 -5.09 6.35 12.66
CA LYS A 446 -4.23 7.35 13.32
C LYS A 446 -3.54 6.78 14.57
N ILE A 447 -4.28 6.10 15.45
CA ILE A 447 -3.72 5.47 16.66
C ILE A 447 -2.71 4.37 16.28
N HIS A 448 -3.04 3.58 15.26
CA HIS A 448 -2.19 2.52 14.72
C HIS A 448 -0.87 3.09 14.18
N LEU A 449 -0.93 4.12 13.33
CA LEU A 449 0.24 4.81 12.75
C LEU A 449 1.17 5.43 13.80
N ARG A 450 0.63 5.87 14.94
CA ARG A 450 1.45 6.40 16.06
C ARG A 450 2.17 5.31 16.86
N GLY A 451 1.85 4.03 16.65
CA GLY A 451 2.43 2.92 17.41
C GLY A 451 2.08 2.93 18.91
N SER A 452 1.05 3.68 19.33
CA SER A 452 0.75 3.91 20.75
C SER A 452 0.12 2.71 21.48
N PHE A 453 -0.25 1.65 20.77
CA PHE A 453 -1.00 0.52 21.34
C PHE A 453 -0.20 -0.40 22.28
N ARG A 454 1.13 -0.28 22.30
CA ARG A 454 1.98 -1.41 22.68
C ARG A 454 2.12 -1.69 24.18
N ASN A 455 1.60 -0.83 25.07
CA ASN A 455 1.78 -0.97 26.53
C ASN A 455 0.49 -1.01 27.38
N GLY A 456 -0.71 -0.97 26.80
CA GLY A 456 -1.97 -0.99 27.57
C GLY A 456 -2.16 0.17 28.57
N GLN A 457 -1.20 1.09 28.67
CA GLN A 457 -1.31 2.31 29.45
C GLN A 457 -2.08 3.33 28.63
N GLN A 458 -3.23 3.76 29.15
CA GLN A 458 -3.98 4.86 28.57
C GLN A 458 -3.05 6.08 28.41
N PRO A 459 -3.08 6.74 27.24
CA PRO A 459 -2.31 7.97 27.03
C PRO A 459 -2.78 9.02 28.05
N THR A 460 -1.89 9.45 28.93
CA THR A 460 -2.15 10.58 29.81
C THR A 460 -2.06 11.87 28.99
N ASN A 461 -3.07 12.72 29.07
CA ASN A 461 -3.31 13.89 28.21
C ASN A 461 -2.24 15.02 28.29
N THR A 462 -1.11 14.83 28.96
CA THR A 462 -0.18 15.91 29.33
C THR A 462 1.09 16.02 28.48
N SER A 463 1.27 15.28 27.37
CA SER A 463 2.51 15.36 26.56
C SER A 463 2.36 15.35 25.03
N ALA A 464 1.26 15.90 24.50
CA ALA A 464 0.98 15.91 23.05
C ALA A 464 2.14 16.49 22.20
N ASP A 465 2.74 17.62 22.62
CA ASP A 465 3.74 18.35 21.82
C ASP A 465 5.09 17.63 21.62
N ALA A 466 5.47 16.69 22.49
CA ALA A 466 6.75 15.98 22.36
C ALA A 466 6.65 14.76 21.43
N SER A 467 5.42 14.30 21.14
CA SER A 467 5.20 13.03 20.44
C SER A 467 5.28 13.13 18.92
N ASP A 468 4.95 14.30 18.34
CA ASP A 468 4.90 14.50 16.89
C ASP A 468 6.27 14.47 16.20
N GLN A 469 7.37 14.70 16.93
CA GLN A 469 8.73 14.66 16.36
C GLN A 469 9.31 13.25 16.19
N LEU A 470 8.55 12.20 16.52
CA LEU A 470 9.14 10.86 16.71
C LEU A 470 8.92 9.89 15.56
N ASN A 471 7.87 10.04 14.74
CA ASN A 471 7.69 9.18 13.57
C ASN A 471 8.52 9.70 12.37
N GLY A 472 8.70 8.85 11.35
CA GLY A 472 9.22 9.29 10.06
C GLY A 472 8.27 10.30 9.40
N GLU A 473 8.81 11.14 8.52
CA GLU A 473 8.02 12.22 7.87
C GLU A 473 6.82 11.67 7.10
N VAL A 474 6.98 10.54 6.41
CA VAL A 474 5.89 9.91 5.65
C VAL A 474 4.71 9.54 6.55
N ILE A 475 4.99 8.95 7.71
CA ILE A 475 3.95 8.57 8.68
C ILE A 475 3.35 9.80 9.35
N ASN A 476 4.15 10.81 9.66
CA ASN A 476 3.66 12.08 10.19
C ASN A 476 2.76 12.82 9.19
N GLU A 477 3.11 12.82 7.91
CA GLU A 477 2.28 13.39 6.85
C GLU A 477 0.96 12.62 6.72
N ALA A 478 1.01 11.28 6.73
CA ALA A 478 -0.19 10.44 6.73
C ALA A 478 -1.10 10.73 7.93
N ILE A 479 -0.53 10.87 9.14
CA ILE A 479 -1.28 11.26 10.35
C ILE A 479 -1.89 12.65 10.18
N GLY A 480 -1.13 13.63 9.66
CA GLY A 480 -1.60 14.99 9.42
C GLY A 480 -2.72 15.06 8.37
N GLN A 481 -2.71 14.19 7.36
CA GLN A 481 -3.83 14.03 6.43
C GLN A 481 -5.07 13.47 7.13
N ILE A 482 -4.92 12.45 7.97
CA ILE A 482 -6.05 11.92 8.76
C ILE A 482 -6.65 13.00 9.67
N GLU A 483 -5.82 13.80 10.32
CA GLU A 483 -6.28 14.90 11.16
C GLU A 483 -7.09 15.93 10.37
N ARG A 484 -6.60 16.35 9.20
CA ARG A 484 -7.34 17.26 8.31
C ARG A 484 -8.68 16.68 7.86
N MET A 485 -8.73 15.39 7.52
CA MET A 485 -9.98 14.73 7.14
C MET A 485 -10.99 14.70 8.30
N LEU A 486 -10.52 14.42 9.51
CA LEU A 486 -11.36 14.41 10.72
C LEU A 486 -11.87 15.82 11.09
N ASP A 487 -11.07 16.86 10.85
CA ASP A 487 -11.40 18.24 11.20
C ASP A 487 -12.36 18.89 10.17
N HIS A 488 -12.17 18.62 8.87
CA HIS A 488 -13.03 19.13 7.81
C HIS A 488 -14.35 18.36 7.68
N GLY A 489 -14.37 17.07 8.03
CA GLY A 489 -15.54 16.20 7.84
C GLY A 489 -15.65 15.69 6.40
N TRP A 490 -16.89 15.49 5.93
CA TRP A 490 -17.19 14.80 4.66
C TRP A 490 -17.55 15.72 3.49
N GLU A 491 -17.74 17.01 3.74
CA GLU A 491 -18.16 18.00 2.74
C GLU A 491 -16.98 18.85 2.24
N GLY A 492 -17.13 19.44 1.04
CA GLY A 492 -16.17 20.45 0.53
C GLY A 492 -14.88 19.90 -0.08
N TRP A 493 -14.81 18.59 -0.33
CA TRP A 493 -13.66 17.94 -0.97
C TRP A 493 -13.66 17.98 -2.50
N ASP A 494 -14.77 18.42 -3.09
CA ASP A 494 -15.01 18.46 -4.54
C ASP A 494 -14.77 17.10 -5.23
N ILE A 495 -15.17 15.99 -4.60
CA ILE A 495 -15.09 14.64 -5.17
C ILE A 495 -16.44 13.93 -5.19
#